data_AF-A0A941FQE7-F1
#
_entry.id   AF-A0A941FQE7-F1
#
_cell.length_a   1.000
_cell.length_b   1.000
_cell.length_c   1.000
_cell.angle_alpha   90.00
_cell.angle_beta   90.00
_cell.angle_gamma   90.00
#
_symmetry.space_group_name_H-M   'P 1'
#
loop_
_entity.id
_entity.type
_entity.pdbx_description
1 polymer ?
#
loop_
_entity_poly.entity_id
_entity_poly.type
_entity_poly.pdbx_seq_one_letter_code
_entity_poly.pdbx_strand_id
1 'polypeptide(L)'
;MLGFEMILMYYPFIKNAERSQKYAHGGVVLTTLLSLLLYFVSIVFYSQKQLTLTLWPTLTLTSIIELPLIQRFEYITVSWWTIIIIPIWSFLYGLPAGGQALIQCPAKVSLMGNVHNHTTCEYTFYDIDSLYILNKIINPYIVCFIVIYLPLLFVFISIKNRGTGYEKV
;
A
#
# COMPACT_ATOMS: atom_id res chain seq x y z
N MET A 1 6.66 4.15 -1.63
CA MET A 1 6.21 2.84 -2.16
C MET A 1 6.08 1.89 -0.98
N LEU A 2 4.87 1.76 -0.43
CA LEU A 2 4.51 0.73 0.53
C LEU A 2 3.62 -0.26 -0.21
N GLY A 3 3.83 -1.57 -0.03
CA GLY A 3 3.01 -2.58 -0.71
C GLY A 3 3.63 -3.97 -0.80
N PHE A 4 4.95 -4.10 -0.81
CA PHE A 4 5.60 -5.41 -0.80
C PHE A 4 5.40 -6.15 0.54
N GLU A 5 5.35 -5.41 1.66
CA GLU A 5 5.11 -5.92 3.02
C GLU A 5 3.78 -6.66 3.11
N MET A 6 2.80 -6.21 2.32
CA MET A 6 1.48 -6.83 2.25
C MET A 6 1.59 -8.29 1.82
N ILE A 7 2.50 -8.63 0.90
CA ILE A 7 2.68 -10.02 0.42
C ILE A 7 3.15 -10.92 1.56
N LEU A 8 4.10 -10.45 2.38
CA LEU A 8 4.60 -11.19 3.54
C LEU A 8 3.50 -11.40 4.58
N MET A 9 2.64 -10.41 4.75
CA MET A 9 1.53 -10.48 5.70
C MET A 9 0.36 -11.33 5.19
N TYR A 10 0.12 -11.38 3.88
CA TYR A 10 -0.86 -12.29 3.27
C TYR A 10 -0.35 -13.74 3.20
N TYR A 11 0.97 -13.95 3.18
CA TYR A 11 1.59 -15.26 3.09
C TYR A 11 0.99 -16.33 4.03
N PRO A 12 0.80 -16.09 5.35
CA PRO A 12 0.21 -17.09 6.26
C PRO A 12 -1.27 -17.42 5.96
N PHE A 13 -2.01 -16.56 5.27
CA PHE A 13 -3.42 -16.79 4.92
C PHE A 13 -3.59 -17.50 3.57
N ILE A 14 -2.52 -17.65 2.79
CA ILE A 14 -2.54 -18.28 1.48
C ILE A 14 -2.40 -19.81 1.64
N LYS A 15 -3.49 -20.54 1.38
CA LYS A 15 -3.50 -22.02 1.47
C LYS A 15 -2.58 -22.72 0.46
N ASN A 16 -2.41 -22.14 -0.74
CA ASN A 16 -1.62 -22.70 -1.84
C ASN A 16 -0.58 -21.68 -2.34
N ALA A 17 0.55 -21.59 -1.64
CA ALA A 17 1.58 -20.57 -1.90
C ALA A 17 2.16 -20.65 -3.32
N GLU A 18 2.40 -21.85 -3.86
CA GLU A 18 2.99 -22.04 -5.19
C GLU A 18 2.13 -21.45 -6.31
N ARG A 19 0.81 -21.70 -6.27
CA ARG A 19 -0.11 -21.15 -7.27
C ARG A 19 -0.30 -19.64 -7.11
N SER A 20 -0.09 -19.10 -5.90
CA SER A 20 -0.24 -17.68 -5.60
C SER A 20 0.86 -16.81 -6.22
N GLN A 21 2.05 -17.35 -6.50
CA GLN A 21 3.17 -16.58 -7.05
C GLN A 21 2.83 -15.94 -8.40
N LYS A 22 2.10 -16.66 -9.27
CA LYS A 22 1.67 -16.15 -10.58
C LYS A 22 0.80 -14.89 -10.43
N TYR A 23 -0.10 -14.87 -9.44
CA TYR A 23 -0.97 -13.72 -9.18
C TYR A 23 -0.22 -12.57 -8.52
N ALA A 24 0.76 -12.86 -7.65
CA ALA A 24 1.62 -11.84 -7.07
C ALA A 24 2.45 -11.12 -8.14
N HIS A 25 3.13 -11.87 -9.01
CA HIS A 25 3.88 -11.29 -10.12
C HIS A 25 2.98 -10.56 -11.11
N GLY A 26 1.80 -11.12 -11.42
CA GLY A 26 0.80 -10.46 -12.27
C GLY A 26 0.34 -9.11 -11.70
N GLY A 27 0.13 -9.02 -10.39
CA GLY A 27 -0.22 -7.78 -9.69
C GLY A 27 0.89 -6.72 -9.78
N VAL A 28 2.16 -7.12 -9.61
CA VAL A 28 3.29 -6.20 -9.75
C VAL A 28 3.44 -5.68 -11.18
N VAL A 29 3.31 -6.56 -12.18
CA VAL A 29 3.38 -6.17 -13.60
C VAL A 29 2.25 -5.21 -13.94
N LEU A 30 1.02 -5.51 -13.50
CA LEU A 30 -0.15 -4.69 -13.76
C LEU A 30 -0.04 -3.30 -13.11
N THR A 31 0.39 -3.22 -11.84
CA THR A 31 0.58 -1.94 -11.15
C THR A 31 1.71 -1.12 -11.77
N THR A 32 2.80 -1.77 -12.21
CA THR A 32 3.88 -1.11 -12.94
C THR A 32 3.40 -0.56 -14.27
N LEU A 33 2.64 -1.33 -15.04
CA LEU A 33 2.09 -0.91 -16.33
C LEU A 33 1.11 0.26 -16.19
N LEU A 34 0.20 0.19 -15.22
CA LEU A 34 -0.71 1.30 -14.88
C LEU A 34 0.05 2.56 -14.47
N SER A 35 1.08 2.42 -13.62
CA SER A 35 1.92 3.55 -13.21
C SER A 35 2.68 4.16 -14.39
N LEU A 36 3.17 3.33 -15.31
CA LEU A 36 3.83 3.77 -16.54
C LEU A 36 2.86 4.53 -17.45
N LEU A 37 1.63 4.04 -17.60
CA LEU A 37 0.59 4.71 -18.37
C LEU A 37 0.26 6.08 -17.76
N LEU A 38 0.04 6.14 -16.45
CA LEU A 38 -0.20 7.40 -15.73
C LEU A 38 0.98 8.37 -15.88
N TYR A 39 2.21 7.87 -15.86
CA TYR A 39 3.40 8.67 -16.11
C TYR A 39 3.40 9.27 -17.53
N PHE A 40 3.12 8.46 -18.56
CA PHE A 40 3.01 8.95 -19.94
C PHE A 40 1.92 10.00 -20.12
N VAL A 41 0.73 9.77 -19.54
CA VAL A 41 -0.36 10.76 -19.57
C VAL A 41 0.08 12.06 -18.87
N SER A 42 0.76 11.94 -17.73
CA SER A 42 1.21 13.11 -16.96
C SER A 42 2.19 13.99 -17.72
N ILE A 43 3.18 13.41 -18.42
CA ILE A 43 4.17 14.20 -19.19
C ILE A 43 3.59 14.84 -20.46
N VAL A 44 2.51 14.28 -21.02
CA VAL A 44 1.83 14.85 -22.19
C VAL A 44 0.97 16.05 -21.80
N PHE A 45 0.31 15.99 -20.65
CA PHE A 45 -0.63 17.03 -20.21
C PHE A 45 0.01 18.12 -19.33
N TYR A 46 1.04 17.81 -18.55
CA TYR A 46 1.65 18.74 -17.60
C TYR A 46 3.09 19.09 -17.97
N SER A 47 3.46 20.37 -17.83
CA SER A 47 4.87 20.77 -17.87
C SER A 47 5.62 20.33 -16.61
N GLN A 48 6.95 20.15 -16.68
CA GLN A 48 7.78 19.70 -15.56
C GLN A 48 7.55 20.52 -14.27
N LYS A 49 7.44 21.84 -14.39
CA LYS A 49 7.22 22.75 -13.24
C LYS A 49 5.81 22.62 -12.66
N GLN A 50 4.82 22.36 -13.50
CA GLN A 50 3.43 22.20 -13.09
C GLN A 50 3.23 20.88 -12.35
N LEU A 51 3.86 19.80 -12.84
CA LEU A 51 3.80 18.48 -12.21
C LEU A 51 4.39 18.48 -10.78
N THR A 52 5.41 19.29 -10.52
CA THR A 52 5.99 19.44 -9.16
C THR A 52 5.14 20.25 -8.20
N LEU A 53 4.25 21.12 -8.71
CA LEU A 53 3.37 21.95 -7.88
C LEU A 53 1.98 21.33 -7.69
N THR A 54 1.59 20.40 -8.55
CA THR A 54 0.29 19.73 -8.49
C THR A 54 0.37 18.46 -7.65
N LEU A 55 -0.20 18.49 -6.43
CA LEU A 55 -0.21 17.36 -5.50
C LEU A 55 -1.02 16.15 -6.02
N TRP A 56 -2.12 16.40 -6.76
CA TRP A 56 -3.01 15.36 -7.26
C TRP A 56 -3.28 15.51 -8.77
N PRO A 57 -2.29 15.24 -9.63
CA PRO A 57 -2.37 15.51 -11.07
C PRO A 57 -3.54 14.81 -11.75
N THR A 58 -3.84 13.58 -11.33
CA THR A 58 -4.98 12.81 -11.85
C THR A 58 -6.31 13.47 -11.50
N LEU A 59 -6.46 13.97 -10.27
CA LEU A 59 -7.70 14.62 -9.84
C LEU A 59 -7.93 15.90 -10.64
N THR A 60 -6.90 16.75 -10.73
CA THR A 60 -6.93 18.00 -11.50
C THR A 60 -7.21 17.78 -12.98
N LEU A 61 -6.64 16.72 -13.58
CA LEU A 61 -6.91 16.37 -14.98
C LEU A 61 -8.39 16.05 -15.19
N THR A 62 -9.01 15.41 -14.21
CA THR A 62 -10.41 15.02 -14.31
C THR A 62 -11.37 16.17 -14.00
N SER A 63 -10.92 17.20 -13.27
CA SER A 63 -11.68 18.43 -13.05
C SER A 63 -11.78 19.32 -14.31
N ILE A 64 -10.89 19.13 -15.31
CA ILE A 64 -10.92 19.87 -16.59
C ILE A 64 -12.02 19.33 -17.54
N ILE A 65 -12.50 18.10 -17.32
CA ILE A 65 -13.49 17.46 -18.18
C ILE A 65 -14.90 17.96 -17.80
N GLU A 66 -15.37 18.96 -18.53
CA GLU A 66 -16.74 19.48 -18.43
C GLU A 66 -17.64 18.81 -19.48
N LEU A 67 -18.54 17.92 -19.04
CA LEU A 67 -19.57 17.35 -19.91
C LEU A 67 -20.87 18.17 -19.79
N PRO A 68 -21.62 18.36 -20.89
CA PRO A 68 -22.82 19.21 -20.90
C PRO A 68 -23.94 18.78 -19.93
N LEU A 69 -23.92 17.53 -19.44
CA LEU A 69 -24.85 17.01 -18.41
C LEU A 69 -24.24 16.86 -17.01
N ILE A 70 -22.91 16.78 -16.89
CA ILE A 70 -22.20 16.54 -15.62
C ILE A 70 -21.20 17.67 -15.42
N GLN A 71 -21.62 18.70 -14.69
CA GLN A 71 -20.82 19.89 -14.40
C GLN A 71 -19.64 19.63 -13.42
N ARG A 72 -19.61 18.47 -12.76
CA ARG A 72 -18.57 18.12 -11.78
C ARG A 72 -18.19 16.64 -11.85
N PHE A 73 -17.41 16.28 -12.87
CA PHE A 73 -16.92 14.91 -13.07
C PHE A 73 -15.96 14.46 -11.94
N GLU A 74 -15.33 15.41 -11.26
CA GLU A 74 -14.46 15.18 -10.11
C GLU A 74 -15.13 14.32 -9.02
N TYR A 75 -16.42 14.54 -8.72
CA TYR A 75 -17.12 13.78 -7.68
C TYR A 75 -17.29 12.30 -8.01
N ILE A 76 -17.47 11.97 -9.29
CA ILE A 76 -17.54 10.56 -9.73
C ILE A 76 -16.18 9.90 -9.52
N THR A 77 -15.11 10.61 -9.83
CA THR A 77 -13.73 10.12 -9.67
C THR A 77 -13.38 9.92 -8.20
N VAL A 78 -13.66 10.89 -7.33
CA VAL A 78 -13.47 10.76 -5.88
C VAL A 78 -14.29 9.58 -5.32
N SER A 79 -15.54 9.43 -5.76
CA SER A 79 -16.38 8.30 -5.36
C SER A 79 -15.78 6.96 -5.80
N TRP A 80 -15.23 6.88 -7.01
CA TRP A 80 -14.54 5.67 -7.48
C TRP A 80 -13.30 5.35 -6.65
N TRP A 81 -12.54 6.37 -6.23
CA TRP A 81 -11.38 6.20 -5.36
C TRP A 81 -11.73 5.56 -4.02
N THR A 82 -12.94 5.77 -3.49
CA THR A 82 -13.37 5.11 -2.25
C THR A 82 -13.37 3.59 -2.38
N ILE A 83 -13.73 3.04 -3.55
CA ILE A 83 -13.73 1.58 -3.81
C ILE A 83 -12.31 1.03 -3.74
N ILE A 84 -11.32 1.78 -4.25
CA ILE A 84 -9.90 1.40 -4.24
C ILE A 84 -9.36 1.39 -2.80
N ILE A 85 -9.90 2.24 -1.92
CA ILE A 85 -9.46 2.39 -0.54
C ILE A 85 -10.02 1.26 0.36
N ILE A 86 -11.20 0.71 0.08
CA ILE A 86 -11.82 -0.39 0.85
C ILE A 86 -10.89 -1.58 1.17
N PRO A 87 -10.11 -2.15 0.22
CA PRO A 87 -9.21 -3.27 0.53
C PRO A 87 -8.11 -2.89 1.52
N ILE A 88 -7.64 -1.64 1.51
CA ILE A 88 -6.63 -1.13 2.45
C ILE A 88 -7.23 -1.07 3.86
N TRP A 89 -8.47 -0.60 3.97
CA TRP A 89 -9.19 -0.55 5.25
C TRP A 89 -9.44 -1.95 5.78
N SER A 90 -9.89 -2.86 4.92
CA SER A 90 -10.11 -4.27 5.26
C SER A 90 -8.83 -4.95 5.77
N PHE A 91 -7.67 -4.58 5.22
CA PHE A 91 -6.38 -5.05 5.71
C PHE A 91 -6.03 -4.49 7.10
N LEU A 92 -6.19 -3.19 7.31
CA LEU A 92 -5.89 -2.54 8.58
C LEU A 92 -6.74 -3.12 9.73
N TYR A 93 -8.00 -3.46 9.45
CA TYR A 93 -8.88 -4.14 10.40
C TYR A 93 -8.68 -5.66 10.46
N GLY A 94 -8.07 -6.27 9.45
CA GLY A 94 -7.73 -7.69 9.39
C GLY A 94 -6.40 -8.05 10.09
N LEU A 95 -5.49 -7.08 10.26
CA LEU A 95 -4.21 -7.20 10.97
C LEU A 95 -4.30 -7.87 12.36
N PRO A 96 -5.30 -7.55 13.21
CA PRO A 96 -5.58 -8.28 14.45
C PRO A 96 -5.68 -9.80 14.31
N ALA A 97 -6.25 -10.32 13.22
CA ALA A 97 -6.48 -11.75 13.06
C ALA A 97 -5.16 -12.52 12.82
N GLY A 98 -4.19 -11.89 12.14
CA GLY A 98 -2.84 -12.44 12.00
C GLY A 98 -1.99 -12.27 13.25
N GLY A 99 -2.11 -11.12 13.92
CA GLY A 99 -1.42 -10.82 15.18
C GLY A 99 -1.92 -11.65 16.36
N GLN A 100 -3.17 -12.10 16.37
CA GLN A 100 -3.72 -12.99 17.39
C GLN A 100 -3.00 -14.35 17.48
N ALA A 101 -2.36 -14.79 16.40
CA ALA A 101 -1.50 -15.96 16.43
C ALA A 101 -0.20 -15.71 17.24
N LEU A 102 0.21 -14.43 17.37
CA LEU A 102 1.42 -14.00 18.08
C LEU A 102 1.11 -13.44 19.48
N ILE A 103 -0.07 -12.86 19.68
CA ILE A 103 -0.51 -12.16 20.90
C ILE A 103 -1.83 -12.80 21.33
N GLN A 104 -1.90 -13.41 22.51
CA GLN A 104 -3.07 -14.13 23.05
C GLN A 104 -4.25 -13.21 23.44
N CYS A 105 -4.47 -12.12 22.69
CA CYS A 105 -5.52 -11.15 22.95
C CYS A 105 -6.81 -11.49 22.21
N PRO A 106 -7.99 -11.20 22.76
CA PRO A 106 -9.25 -11.40 22.06
C PRO A 106 -9.38 -10.45 20.86
N ALA A 107 -9.90 -10.96 19.74
CA ALA A 107 -10.04 -10.24 18.47
C ALA A 107 -10.69 -8.87 18.59
N LYS A 108 -11.72 -8.75 19.43
CA LYS A 108 -12.50 -7.53 19.62
C LYS A 108 -11.66 -6.39 20.19
N VAL A 109 -10.76 -6.67 21.12
CA VAL A 109 -9.91 -5.66 21.76
C VAL A 109 -8.82 -5.17 20.80
N SER A 110 -8.21 -6.07 20.05
CA SER A 110 -7.21 -5.73 19.04
C SER A 110 -7.82 -4.91 17.87
N LEU A 111 -9.05 -5.25 17.45
CA LEU A 111 -9.79 -4.46 16.46
C LEU A 111 -10.06 -3.03 16.95
N MET A 112 -10.59 -2.87 18.17
CA MET A 112 -10.89 -1.56 18.74
C MET A 112 -9.63 -0.68 18.88
N GLY A 113 -8.50 -1.28 19.26
CA GLY A 113 -7.22 -0.57 19.30
C GLY A 113 -6.75 -0.08 17.93
N ASN A 114 -6.90 -0.89 16.87
CA ASN A 114 -6.52 -0.49 15.52
C ASN A 114 -7.43 0.63 14.96
N VAL A 115 -8.75 0.54 15.19
CA VAL A 115 -9.69 1.62 14.82
C VAL A 115 -9.28 2.92 15.50
N HIS A 116 -9.02 2.87 16.82
CA HIS A 116 -8.64 4.05 17.58
C HIS A 116 -7.34 4.67 17.06
N ASN A 117 -6.28 3.88 16.92
CA ASN A 117 -4.99 4.36 16.41
C ASN A 117 -5.11 5.01 15.02
N HIS A 118 -5.90 4.41 14.12
CA HIS A 118 -6.11 4.97 12.79
C HIS A 118 -6.79 6.33 12.84
N THR A 119 -7.90 6.44 13.60
CA THR A 119 -8.63 7.71 13.75
C THR A 119 -7.80 8.81 14.42
N THR A 120 -6.98 8.46 15.41
CA THR A 120 -6.07 9.41 16.06
C THR A 120 -4.99 9.89 15.10
N CYS A 121 -4.45 8.99 14.26
CA CYS A 121 -3.46 9.35 13.26
C CYS A 121 -4.03 10.34 12.23
N GLU A 122 -5.22 10.07 11.70
CA GLU A 122 -5.90 10.99 10.76
C GLU A 122 -6.15 12.37 11.38
N TYR A 123 -6.57 12.41 12.64
CA TYR A 123 -6.80 13.67 13.35
C TYR A 123 -5.52 14.50 13.52
N THR A 124 -4.39 13.84 13.78
CA THR A 124 -3.09 14.53 13.94
C THR A 124 -2.49 15.03 12.63
N PHE A 125 -2.87 14.46 11.48
CA PHE A 125 -2.28 14.77 10.16
C PHE A 125 -3.32 15.29 9.16
N TYR A 126 -4.28 16.09 9.63
CA TYR A 126 -5.32 16.67 8.77
C TYR A 126 -4.75 17.66 7.73
N ASP A 127 -3.63 18.32 8.05
CA ASP A 127 -3.05 19.36 7.20
C ASP A 127 -2.06 18.82 6.14
N ILE A 128 -2.11 19.41 4.93
CA ILE A 128 -1.30 18.98 3.78
C ILE A 128 0.20 19.13 4.05
N ASP A 129 0.62 20.19 4.76
CA ASP A 129 2.04 20.40 5.07
C ASP A 129 2.51 19.36 6.10
N SER A 130 1.65 19.01 7.05
CA SER A 130 1.92 17.95 8.04
C SER A 130 2.09 16.59 7.36
N LEU A 131 1.26 16.27 6.35
CA LEU A 131 1.40 15.06 5.53
C LEU A 131 2.68 15.05 4.70
N TYR A 132 3.09 16.20 4.17
CA TYR A 132 4.35 16.33 3.42
C TYR A 132 5.57 16.10 4.32
N ILE A 133 5.59 16.71 5.52
CA ILE A 133 6.66 16.52 6.50
C ILE A 133 6.72 15.05 6.95
N LEU A 134 5.56 14.44 7.23
CA LEU A 134 5.46 13.04 7.60
C LEU A 134 6.03 12.13 6.50
N ASN A 135 5.66 12.34 5.24
CA ASN A 135 6.21 11.58 4.11
C ASN A 135 7.72 11.75 3.99
N LYS A 136 8.23 12.97 4.16
CA LYS A 136 9.68 13.25 4.11
C LYS A 136 10.44 12.51 5.20
N ILE A 137 9.87 12.36 6.39
CA ILE A 137 10.46 11.62 7.50
C ILE A 137 10.36 10.12 7.23
N ILE A 138 9.17 9.60 6.91
CA ILE A 138 8.90 8.16 6.81
C ILE A 138 9.63 7.51 5.62
N ASN A 139 9.71 8.18 4.48
CA ASN A 139 10.23 7.59 3.24
C ASN A 139 11.67 7.00 3.36
N PRO A 140 12.68 7.70 3.92
CA PRO A 140 14.00 7.11 4.11
C PRO A 140 14.00 5.90 5.07
N TYR A 141 13.17 5.89 6.11
CA TYR A 141 13.08 4.74 7.02
C TYR A 141 12.52 3.50 6.32
N ILE A 142 11.49 3.66 5.48
CA ILE A 142 10.92 2.55 4.70
C ILE A 142 11.97 1.96 3.76
N VAL A 143 12.71 2.82 3.04
CA VAL A 143 13.75 2.36 2.11
C VAL A 143 14.84 1.60 2.87
N CYS A 144 15.26 2.12 4.02
CA CYS A 144 16.22 1.46 4.90
C CYS A 144 15.70 0.11 5.38
N PHE A 145 14.44 0.04 5.82
CA PHE A 145 13.79 -1.19 6.25
C PHE A 145 13.78 -2.25 5.14
N ILE A 146 13.37 -1.90 3.90
CA ILE A 146 13.38 -2.81 2.75
C ILE A 146 14.78 -3.38 2.52
N VAL A 147 15.77 -2.49 2.43
CA VAL A 147 17.13 -2.84 2.05
C VAL A 147 17.81 -3.69 3.11
N ILE A 148 17.49 -3.52 4.40
CA ILE A 148 18.09 -4.27 5.50
C ILE A 148 17.31 -5.55 5.84
N TYR A 149 15.98 -5.50 5.83
CA TYR A 149 15.13 -6.61 6.25
C TYR A 149 15.24 -7.82 5.30
N LEU A 150 15.21 -7.59 3.98
CA LEU A 150 15.32 -8.65 2.97
C LEU A 150 16.62 -9.48 3.09
N PRO A 151 17.83 -8.88 3.16
CA PRO A 151 19.06 -9.66 3.31
C PRO A 151 19.16 -10.32 4.68
N LEU A 152 18.68 -9.70 5.76
CA LEU A 152 18.64 -10.36 7.07
C LEU A 152 17.78 -11.62 7.07
N LEU A 153 16.61 -11.55 6.44
CA LEU A 153 15.71 -12.71 6.30
C LEU A 153 16.34 -13.81 5.44
N PHE A 154 17.02 -13.45 4.35
CA PHE A 154 17.78 -14.40 3.53
C PHE A 154 18.91 -15.08 4.29
N VAL A 155 19.68 -14.33 5.08
CA VAL A 155 20.75 -14.87 5.95
C VAL A 155 20.17 -15.81 7.00
N PHE A 156 19.07 -15.41 7.66
CA PHE A 156 18.42 -16.24 8.68
C PHE A 156 17.92 -17.58 8.11
N ILE A 157 17.27 -17.56 6.94
CA ILE A 157 16.84 -18.78 6.25
C ILE A 157 18.04 -19.62 5.83
N SER A 158 19.12 -19.00 5.32
CA SER A 158 20.33 -19.70 4.90
C SER A 158 21.03 -20.41 6.07
N ILE A 159 21.00 -19.82 7.28
CA ILE A 159 21.54 -20.43 8.50
C ILE A 159 20.63 -21.57 8.97
N LYS A 160 19.30 -21.36 9.02
CA LYS A 160 18.34 -22.38 9.44
C LYS A 160 18.34 -23.61 8.53
N ASN A 161 18.41 -23.41 7.21
CA ASN A 161 18.47 -24.50 6.23
C ASN A 161 19.81 -25.24 6.22
N ARG A 162 20.86 -24.71 6.87
CA ARG A 162 22.10 -25.45 7.12
C ARG A 162 22.05 -26.30 8.40
N GLY A 163 21.17 -25.98 9.35
CA GLY A 163 20.99 -26.74 10.60
C GLY A 163 19.91 -27.83 10.56
N THR A 164 19.00 -27.76 9.60
CA THR A 164 17.95 -28.77 9.39
C THR A 164 18.22 -29.44 8.05
N GLY A 165 18.78 -30.64 8.10
CA GLY A 165 19.02 -31.46 6.92
C GLY A 165 17.74 -31.61 6.10
N TYR A 166 17.90 -31.53 4.79
CA TYR A 166 16.88 -31.75 3.77
C TYR A 166 15.90 -32.88 4.13
N GLU A 167 14.65 -32.53 4.45
CA GLU A 167 13.51 -33.38 4.10
C GLU A 167 12.73 -32.66 3.00
N LYS A 168 13.16 -32.94 1.77
CA LYS A 168 12.31 -32.80 0.58
C LYS A 168 11.41 -34.03 0.53
N VAL A 169 10.10 -33.86 0.71
CA VAL A 169 9.06 -34.70 0.11
C VAL A 169 7.97 -33.78 -0.41
#